data_AF-A0A814T371-F1
#
_entry.id   AF-A0A814T371-F1
#
_cell.length_a   1.000
_cell.length_b   1.000
_cell.length_c   1.000
_cell.angle_alpha   90.00
_cell.angle_beta   90.00
_cell.angle_gamma   90.00
#
_symmetry.space_group_name_H-M   'P 1'
#
loop_
_entity.id
_entity.type
_entity.pdbx_description
1 polymer ?
#
loop_
_entity_poly.entity_id
_entity_poly.type
_entity_poly.pdbx_seq_one_letter_code
_entity_poly.pdbx_strand_id
1 'polypeptide(L)'
;MFLFYLSIIHLSLSQDSHFPYMYSDCTHLILPPRCQCYHSGNESQLHCYNIQLDFIPKLPNNMRWHTLDFSLNHIKTIPSYVFSDIYVEKIDLHTNHLQTIDETAFGEIQNLKQLFMNHNQLKEFNPNILTSPGVTLVIYKKGYQAIDTSIISSVTSRVKGLGSIQTDDNHTLVIDGADYIAPPQENNALFLMTNFIRTDQKYTRCEESPFDQKTACPDNAYCQTKNYRRANGKWTGRCLFRNDSSANRSRSPLGRCELEGWCPVENDVYLPEPIRDALNFTIYVKNFIEFPRFKVIRKNFQLDANYLRSCNYDSVTHKTCPVFRVGTLLDIVESNPTEQHYMLKLGAVIRVKIDWNCNLDKSLDFCLPEYSFTRLDAADKEQSFAHGFNFRFASHWKHQNRSYRTLTKAYGLRFIISVNNLV
;
A
#
# COMPACT_ATOMS: atom_id res chain seq x y z
N MET A 1 4.49 -29.54 41.70
CA MET A 1 4.79 -29.50 43.14
C MET A 1 4.69 -28.06 43.57
N PHE A 2 3.60 -27.74 44.28
CA PHE A 2 3.45 -26.72 45.35
C PHE A 2 3.83 -25.25 45.08
N LEU A 3 3.14 -24.22 45.56
CA LEU A 3 1.81 -23.99 46.14
C LEU A 3 1.72 -22.45 46.36
N PHE A 4 0.51 -21.91 46.33
CA PHE A 4 0.13 -20.62 46.91
C PHE A 4 0.45 -20.56 48.42
N TYR A 5 0.85 -19.39 48.94
CA TYR A 5 0.60 -18.84 50.30
C TYR A 5 1.08 -17.36 50.27
N LEU A 6 0.31 -16.27 50.46
CA LEU A 6 -0.69 -15.85 51.47
C LEU A 6 -0.12 -15.62 52.88
N SER A 7 0.04 -14.34 53.23
CA SER A 7 0.13 -13.79 54.60
C SER A 7 -0.02 -12.26 54.47
N ILE A 8 -1.20 -11.65 54.65
CA ILE A 8 -1.89 -11.30 55.91
C ILE A 8 -0.98 -10.55 56.89
N ILE A 9 -1.22 -9.23 57.02
CA ILE A 9 -1.05 -8.49 58.27
C ILE A 9 -2.38 -7.78 58.54
N HIS A 10 -2.89 -8.00 59.75
CA HIS A 10 -4.20 -7.59 60.26
C HIS A 10 -4.13 -6.22 60.95
N LEU A 11 -5.16 -5.41 60.68
CA LEU A 11 -5.79 -4.34 61.48
C LEU A 11 -4.97 -3.51 62.50
N SER A 12 -5.08 -2.19 62.36
CA SER A 12 -5.59 -1.34 63.44
C SER A 12 -6.44 -0.19 62.90
N LEU A 13 -7.60 -0.02 63.51
CA LEU A 13 -8.61 1.01 63.28
C LEU A 13 -8.05 2.43 63.40
N SER A 14 -8.45 3.30 62.47
CA SER A 14 -8.70 4.72 62.77
C SER A 14 -10.02 5.12 62.11
N GLN A 15 -11.11 4.99 62.88
CA GLN A 15 -12.26 5.87 62.70
C GLN A 15 -11.82 7.28 63.06
N ASP A 16 -11.91 8.19 62.09
CA ASP A 16 -12.48 9.54 62.22
C ASP A 16 -12.11 10.30 60.94
N SER A 17 -13.06 10.40 60.00
CA SER A 17 -14.05 11.49 59.92
C SER A 17 -13.54 12.57 58.95
N HIS A 18 -14.02 12.51 57.71
CA HIS A 18 -14.53 13.65 56.95
C HIS A 18 -15.00 13.15 55.58
N PHE A 19 -16.32 12.99 55.45
CA PHE A 19 -17.02 13.09 54.17
C PHE A 19 -16.97 14.56 53.72
N PRO A 20 -16.58 14.83 52.46
CA PRO A 20 -17.22 15.94 51.75
C PRO A 20 -17.32 15.60 50.23
N TYR A 21 -18.42 15.68 49.49
CA TYR A 21 -19.65 16.45 49.60
C TYR A 21 -20.75 15.65 48.88
N MET A 22 -21.81 15.26 49.58
CA MET A 22 -23.10 14.99 48.93
C MET A 22 -23.71 16.35 48.58
N TYR A 23 -23.71 16.72 47.31
CA TYR A 23 -24.51 17.85 46.84
C TYR A 23 -25.94 17.38 46.55
N SER A 24 -26.90 18.17 47.02
CA SER A 24 -28.31 17.86 47.29
C SER A 24 -29.18 17.47 46.09
N ASP A 25 -28.69 17.56 44.86
CA ASP A 25 -29.52 17.35 43.67
C ASP A 25 -29.70 15.87 43.28
N CYS A 26 -28.69 15.02 43.48
CA CYS A 26 -28.77 13.60 43.10
C CYS A 26 -29.56 12.73 44.10
N THR A 27 -29.89 13.22 45.29
CA THR A 27 -30.40 12.41 46.43
C THR A 27 -31.86 11.98 46.28
N HIS A 28 -32.63 12.68 45.44
CA HIS A 28 -34.03 12.39 45.17
C HIS A 28 -34.25 11.52 43.92
N LEU A 29 -33.17 11.06 43.28
CA LEU A 29 -33.25 10.22 42.10
C LEU A 29 -33.43 8.74 42.46
N ILE A 30 -34.43 8.11 41.85
CA ILE A 30 -34.59 6.66 41.89
C ILE A 30 -33.69 6.06 40.80
N LEU A 31 -32.49 5.65 41.18
CA LEU A 31 -31.49 5.05 40.29
C LEU A 31 -31.28 3.57 40.63
N PRO A 32 -30.85 2.75 39.65
CA PRO A 32 -30.46 1.37 39.91
C PRO A 32 -29.39 1.27 41.01
N PRO A 33 -29.41 0.21 41.83
CA PRO A 33 -28.39 0.01 42.86
C PRO A 33 -27.00 0.04 42.22
N ARG A 34 -26.05 0.70 42.87
CA ARG A 34 -24.64 0.85 42.43
C ARG A 34 -24.39 1.85 41.29
N CYS A 35 -25.42 2.51 40.76
CA CYS A 35 -25.20 3.73 39.97
C CYS A 35 -24.66 4.86 40.85
N GLN A 36 -23.69 5.62 40.34
CA GLN A 36 -23.07 6.73 41.03
C GLN A 36 -23.44 8.03 40.31
N CYS A 37 -24.12 8.92 41.03
CA CYS A 37 -24.49 10.25 40.54
C CYS A 37 -23.58 11.29 41.19
N TYR A 38 -22.93 12.10 40.37
CA TYR A 38 -22.10 13.21 40.82
C TYR A 38 -22.69 14.51 40.28
N HIS A 39 -22.87 15.48 41.16
CA HIS A 39 -23.32 16.82 40.79
C HIS A 39 -22.27 17.82 41.24
N SER A 40 -21.75 18.62 40.31
CA SER A 40 -20.72 19.61 40.57
C SER A 40 -21.00 20.89 39.78
N GLY A 41 -21.34 21.96 40.49
CA GLY A 41 -21.69 23.24 39.86
C GLY A 41 -22.99 23.15 39.06
N ASN A 42 -22.93 23.33 37.74
CA ASN A 42 -24.10 23.28 36.84
C ASN A 42 -24.18 21.96 36.04
N GLU A 43 -23.30 20.99 36.31
CA GLU A 43 -23.20 19.76 35.55
C GLU A 43 -23.37 18.53 36.45
N SER A 44 -24.08 17.54 35.91
CA SER A 44 -24.35 16.26 36.56
C SER A 44 -23.77 15.11 35.74
N GLN A 45 -23.28 14.08 36.40
CA GLN A 45 -22.76 12.87 35.75
C GLN A 45 -23.41 11.65 36.38
N LEU A 46 -23.81 10.69 35.56
CA LEU A 46 -24.34 9.41 36.01
C LEU A 46 -23.44 8.29 35.49
N HIS A 47 -22.89 7.51 36.41
CA HIS A 47 -22.05 6.35 36.11
C HIS A 47 -22.75 5.07 36.56
N CYS A 48 -23.21 4.30 35.59
CA CYS A 48 -23.91 3.03 35.76
C CYS A 48 -23.20 1.94 34.95
N TYR A 49 -21.86 1.89 34.97
CA TYR A 49 -21.08 0.94 34.19
C TYR A 49 -20.92 -0.42 34.90
N ASN A 50 -20.97 -1.53 34.16
CA ASN A 50 -20.71 -2.88 34.68
C ASN A 50 -21.52 -3.28 35.93
N ILE A 51 -22.83 -3.02 35.88
CA ILE A 51 -23.76 -3.37 36.96
C ILE A 51 -24.91 -4.27 36.47
N GLN A 52 -24.71 -4.93 35.33
CA GLN A 52 -25.66 -5.88 34.73
C GLN A 52 -27.02 -5.25 34.38
N LEU A 53 -27.03 -3.98 33.95
CA LEU A 53 -28.27 -3.33 33.51
C LEU A 53 -28.80 -3.96 32.21
N ASP A 54 -30.08 -4.30 32.20
CA ASP A 54 -30.78 -4.74 30.98
C ASP A 54 -31.54 -3.60 30.28
N PHE A 55 -31.70 -2.44 30.95
CA PHE A 55 -32.44 -1.28 30.47
C PHE A 55 -31.79 0.04 30.91
N ILE A 56 -32.14 1.12 30.20
CA ILE A 56 -31.70 2.48 30.53
C ILE A 56 -32.68 3.08 31.55
N PRO A 57 -32.22 3.53 32.73
CA PRO A 57 -33.10 4.12 33.74
C PRO A 57 -33.69 5.45 33.24
N LYS A 58 -34.91 5.78 33.69
CA LYS A 58 -35.55 7.05 33.35
C LYS A 58 -34.77 8.20 34.00
N LEU A 59 -34.38 9.17 33.18
CA LEU A 59 -33.59 10.32 33.62
C LEU A 59 -34.47 11.55 33.84
N PRO A 60 -34.17 12.38 34.85
CA PRO A 60 -34.84 13.65 35.06
C PRO A 60 -34.44 14.67 33.97
N ASN A 61 -35.39 15.49 33.54
CA ASN A 61 -35.18 16.54 32.54
C ASN A 61 -34.79 17.90 33.15
N ASN A 62 -34.93 18.08 34.46
CA ASN A 62 -34.50 19.28 35.18
C ASN A 62 -33.00 19.31 35.49
N MET A 63 -32.26 18.26 35.16
CA MET A 63 -30.81 18.19 35.33
C MET A 63 -30.07 18.35 34.01
N ARG A 64 -28.92 19.04 34.07
CA ARG A 64 -27.97 19.11 32.96
C ARG A 64 -26.91 18.02 33.12
N TRP A 65 -27.04 16.97 32.32
CA TRP A 65 -26.09 15.88 32.30
C TRP A 65 -24.88 16.25 31.43
N HIS A 66 -23.68 16.13 31.97
CA HIS A 66 -22.46 16.18 31.16
C HIS A 66 -22.17 14.79 30.58
N THR A 67 -22.27 13.74 31.40
CA THR A 67 -21.99 12.36 31.00
C THR A 67 -23.00 11.38 31.58
N LEU A 68 -23.50 10.49 30.73
CA LEU A 68 -24.28 9.32 31.09
C LEU A 68 -23.50 8.07 30.64
N ASP A 69 -22.96 7.32 31.59
CA ASP A 69 -22.21 6.09 31.32
C ASP A 69 -23.07 4.86 31.68
N PHE A 70 -23.49 4.13 30.65
CA PHE A 70 -24.21 2.86 30.73
C PHE A 70 -23.41 1.71 30.09
N SER A 71 -22.10 1.86 29.95
CA SER A 71 -21.23 0.89 29.29
C SER A 71 -21.09 -0.43 30.08
N LEU A 72 -20.62 -1.48 29.40
CA LEU A 72 -20.35 -2.81 30.00
C LEU A 72 -21.58 -3.44 30.68
N ASN A 73 -22.77 -3.25 30.11
CA ASN A 73 -24.02 -3.80 30.63
C ASN A 73 -24.65 -4.80 29.63
N HIS A 74 -25.92 -5.15 29.83
CA HIS A 74 -26.66 -6.12 29.03
C HIS A 74 -27.83 -5.48 28.26
N ILE A 75 -27.78 -4.16 28.03
CA ILE A 75 -28.86 -3.40 27.42
C ILE A 75 -29.07 -3.86 25.99
N LYS A 76 -30.30 -4.25 25.64
CA LYS A 76 -30.65 -4.80 24.31
C LYS A 76 -31.32 -3.80 23.38
N THR A 77 -32.00 -2.81 23.92
CA THR A 77 -32.81 -1.87 23.14
C THR A 77 -32.72 -0.47 23.74
N ILE A 78 -32.63 0.56 22.89
CA ILE A 78 -32.85 1.94 23.31
C ILE A 78 -34.31 2.30 23.02
N PRO A 79 -35.18 2.46 24.04
CA PRO A 79 -36.60 2.68 23.83
C PRO A 79 -36.92 4.11 23.38
N SER A 80 -38.14 4.31 22.88
CA SER A 80 -38.65 5.61 22.44
C SER A 80 -38.56 6.68 23.54
N TYR A 81 -38.16 7.89 23.14
CA TYR A 81 -38.08 9.09 23.99
C TYR A 81 -37.21 8.99 25.27
N VAL A 82 -36.39 7.94 25.42
CA VAL A 82 -35.60 7.74 26.65
C VAL A 82 -34.58 8.85 26.91
N PHE A 83 -34.08 9.47 25.83
CA PHE A 83 -33.19 10.62 25.87
C PHE A 83 -33.86 11.89 25.30
N SER A 84 -35.18 11.89 25.15
CA SER A 84 -35.93 13.09 24.77
C SER A 84 -35.88 14.11 25.91
N ASP A 85 -35.76 15.39 25.56
CA ASP A 85 -35.90 16.53 26.48
C ASP A 85 -34.91 16.56 27.66
N ILE A 86 -33.84 15.75 27.60
CA ILE A 86 -32.72 15.85 28.55
C ILE A 86 -31.56 16.62 27.93
N TYR A 87 -30.91 17.46 28.73
CA TYR A 87 -29.65 18.07 28.35
C TYR A 87 -28.53 17.07 28.63
N VAL A 88 -27.88 16.52 27.60
CA VAL A 88 -26.72 15.64 27.75
C VAL A 88 -25.65 15.90 26.69
N GLU A 89 -24.38 15.95 27.09
CA GLU A 89 -23.25 16.10 26.15
C GLU A 89 -22.64 14.77 25.71
N LYS A 90 -22.53 13.79 26.60
CA LYS A 90 -21.95 12.47 26.32
C LYS A 90 -22.85 11.34 26.81
N ILE A 91 -23.14 10.39 25.93
CA ILE A 91 -23.77 9.12 26.26
C ILE A 91 -22.81 7.99 25.88
N ASP A 92 -22.51 7.12 26.84
CA ASP A 92 -21.69 5.94 26.63
C ASP A 92 -22.50 4.66 26.83
N LEU A 93 -22.66 3.89 25.76
CA LEU A 93 -23.39 2.62 25.67
C LEU A 93 -22.49 1.52 25.08
N HIS A 94 -21.16 1.71 25.06
CA HIS A 94 -20.26 0.72 24.46
C HIS A 94 -20.27 -0.61 25.24
N THR A 95 -19.96 -1.71 24.55
CA THR A 95 -19.95 -3.07 25.11
C THR A 95 -21.24 -3.43 25.84
N ASN A 96 -22.35 -3.36 25.10
CA ASN A 96 -23.68 -3.79 25.54
C ASN A 96 -24.21 -4.89 24.59
N HIS A 97 -25.51 -5.17 24.60
CA HIS A 97 -26.17 -6.12 23.71
C HIS A 97 -27.18 -5.44 22.79
N LEU A 98 -26.98 -4.16 22.45
CA LEU A 98 -27.96 -3.38 21.69
C LEU A 98 -28.21 -4.01 20.33
N GLN A 99 -29.47 -4.34 20.04
CA GLN A 99 -29.96 -4.93 18.80
C GLN A 99 -30.82 -3.93 18.01
N THR A 100 -31.60 -3.11 18.70
CA THR A 100 -32.47 -2.09 18.10
C THR A 100 -32.41 -0.77 18.86
N ILE A 101 -32.66 0.31 18.13
CA ILE A 101 -32.81 1.68 18.65
C ILE A 101 -34.12 2.20 18.06
N ASP A 102 -35.02 2.66 18.92
CA ASP A 102 -36.26 3.27 18.46
C ASP A 102 -36.00 4.58 17.70
N GLU A 103 -36.78 4.85 16.65
CA GLU A 103 -36.59 6.02 15.80
C GLU A 103 -36.76 7.36 16.53
N THR A 104 -37.48 7.33 17.65
CA THR A 104 -37.76 8.49 18.50
C THR A 104 -36.96 8.48 19.80
N ALA A 105 -36.02 7.53 19.97
CA ALA A 105 -35.26 7.34 21.21
C ALA A 105 -34.55 8.62 21.70
N PHE A 106 -34.05 9.42 20.76
CA PHE A 106 -33.26 10.61 21.02
C PHE A 106 -34.04 11.93 20.84
N GLY A 107 -35.23 11.90 20.23
CA GLY A 107 -36.08 13.09 20.02
C GLY A 107 -35.31 14.31 19.47
N GLU A 108 -35.57 15.49 20.04
CA GLU A 108 -34.87 16.75 19.71
C GLU A 108 -33.67 17.02 20.64
N ILE A 109 -32.78 16.04 20.82
CA ILE A 109 -31.60 16.22 21.69
C ILE A 109 -30.59 17.22 21.08
N GLN A 110 -30.57 18.45 21.59
CA GLN A 110 -29.78 19.53 20.96
C GLN A 110 -28.28 19.52 21.31
N ASN A 111 -27.92 18.96 22.47
CA ASN A 111 -26.60 19.18 23.07
C ASN A 111 -25.68 17.95 23.04
N LEU A 112 -26.15 16.83 22.47
CA LEU A 112 -25.37 15.59 22.42
C LEU A 112 -24.17 15.75 21.48
N LYS A 113 -22.97 15.69 22.06
CA LYS A 113 -21.67 15.83 21.39
C LYS A 113 -21.06 14.47 21.07
N GLN A 114 -21.22 13.51 21.97
CA GLN A 114 -20.55 12.21 21.89
C GLN A 114 -21.55 11.08 22.21
N LEU A 115 -21.62 10.09 21.33
CA LEU A 115 -22.41 8.89 21.53
C LEU A 115 -21.56 7.66 21.20
N PHE A 116 -21.23 6.86 22.22
CA PHE A 116 -20.46 5.64 22.05
C PHE A 116 -21.39 4.43 22.06
N MET A 117 -21.41 3.67 20.97
CA MET A 117 -22.23 2.44 20.83
C MET A 117 -21.45 1.27 20.24
N ASN A 118 -20.12 1.35 20.19
CA ASN A 118 -19.25 0.29 19.69
C ASN A 118 -19.37 -0.99 20.54
N HIS A 119 -19.04 -2.14 19.95
CA HIS A 119 -19.18 -3.46 20.59
C HIS A 119 -20.61 -3.79 21.05
N ASN A 120 -21.59 -3.49 20.20
CA ASN A 120 -22.98 -3.92 20.35
C ASN A 120 -23.38 -4.91 19.23
N GLN A 121 -24.66 -5.23 19.12
CA GLN A 121 -25.24 -6.20 18.16
C GLN A 121 -26.18 -5.53 17.14
N LEU A 122 -26.01 -4.23 16.92
CA LEU A 122 -26.83 -3.45 15.99
C LEU A 122 -26.58 -3.95 14.56
N LYS A 123 -27.65 -4.35 13.87
CA LYS A 123 -27.56 -4.79 12.46
C LYS A 123 -27.67 -3.62 11.49
N GLU A 124 -28.49 -2.64 11.83
CA GLU A 124 -28.71 -1.43 11.06
C GLU A 124 -28.83 -0.25 12.03
N PHE A 125 -28.38 0.92 11.59
CA PHE A 125 -28.48 2.15 12.35
C PHE A 125 -29.00 3.26 11.43
N ASN A 126 -30.18 3.80 11.72
CA ASN A 126 -30.77 4.90 10.96
C ASN A 126 -30.20 6.24 11.46
N PRO A 127 -29.36 6.93 10.66
CA PRO A 127 -28.72 8.17 11.09
C PRO A 127 -29.69 9.34 11.28
N ASN A 128 -30.89 9.28 10.70
CA ASN A 128 -31.90 10.33 10.85
C ASN A 128 -32.50 10.37 12.27
N ILE A 129 -32.26 9.34 13.09
CA ILE A 129 -32.65 9.30 14.50
C ILE A 129 -31.88 10.37 15.32
N LEU A 130 -30.76 10.88 14.79
CA LEU A 130 -29.84 11.75 15.53
C LEU A 130 -29.69 13.08 14.80
N THR A 131 -30.61 14.00 15.05
CA THR A 131 -30.69 15.34 14.43
C THR A 131 -29.66 16.35 14.98
N SER A 132 -28.74 15.92 15.87
CA SER A 132 -27.75 16.79 16.52
C SER A 132 -26.36 16.82 15.81
N PRO A 133 -25.63 17.96 15.86
CA PRO A 133 -24.35 18.13 15.16
C PRO A 133 -23.21 17.22 15.66
N GLY A 134 -23.15 16.90 16.96
CA GLY A 134 -22.04 16.11 17.50
C GLY A 134 -22.18 14.61 17.22
N VAL A 135 -23.40 14.13 17.14
CA VAL A 135 -23.70 12.75 16.78
C VAL A 135 -23.48 12.48 15.29
N THR A 136 -23.68 13.51 14.46
CA THR A 136 -23.26 13.51 13.05
C THR A 136 -21.81 13.06 12.92
N LEU A 137 -20.90 13.41 13.83
CA LEU A 137 -19.49 13.01 13.76
C LEU A 137 -19.30 11.48 13.93
N VAL A 138 -20.02 10.84 14.85
CA VAL A 138 -19.92 9.38 15.09
C VAL A 138 -20.46 8.62 13.89
N ILE A 139 -21.54 9.10 13.27
CA ILE A 139 -22.13 8.52 12.07
C ILE A 139 -21.23 8.75 10.85
N TYR A 140 -20.76 9.99 10.67
CA TYR A 140 -19.93 10.42 9.55
C TYR A 140 -18.57 9.72 9.56
N LYS A 141 -18.00 9.49 10.75
CA LYS A 141 -16.76 8.71 10.94
C LYS A 141 -17.01 7.22 11.17
N LYS A 142 -18.26 6.76 11.02
CA LYS A 142 -18.67 5.35 11.16
C LYS A 142 -18.17 4.68 12.45
N GLY A 143 -18.14 5.41 13.56
CA GLY A 143 -17.62 4.95 14.85
C GLY A 143 -18.40 3.79 15.49
N TYR A 144 -19.58 3.46 14.95
CA TYR A 144 -20.34 2.26 15.30
C TYR A 144 -19.78 0.98 14.67
N GLN A 145 -18.98 1.09 13.60
CA GLN A 145 -18.45 -0.05 12.86
C GLN A 145 -17.19 -0.60 13.52
N ALA A 146 -17.12 -1.93 13.59
CA ALA A 146 -15.85 -2.59 13.79
C ALA A 146 -15.02 -2.48 12.50
N ILE A 147 -13.71 -2.26 12.64
CA ILE A 147 -12.80 -2.17 11.49
C ILE A 147 -11.86 -3.38 11.51
N ASP A 148 -11.61 -3.93 10.33
CA ASP A 148 -10.50 -4.87 10.13
C ASP A 148 -9.27 -4.05 9.72
N THR A 149 -8.24 -4.05 10.58
CA THR A 149 -7.04 -3.21 10.36
C THR A 149 -6.05 -3.85 9.40
N SER A 150 -6.19 -5.15 9.11
CA SER A 150 -5.28 -5.87 8.22
C SER A 150 -6.06 -6.76 7.26
N ILE A 151 -5.93 -6.50 5.97
CA ILE A 151 -6.40 -7.41 4.92
C ILE A 151 -5.29 -8.36 4.50
N ILE A 152 -5.64 -9.62 4.29
CA ILE A 152 -4.74 -10.57 3.62
C ILE A 152 -4.97 -10.39 2.12
N SER A 153 -3.88 -10.25 1.35
CA SER A 153 -3.95 -10.01 -0.09
C SER A 153 -3.01 -10.91 -0.87
N SER A 154 -3.47 -11.38 -2.02
CA SER A 154 -2.66 -12.10 -3.00
C SER A 154 -2.87 -11.49 -4.38
N VAL A 155 -1.77 -11.21 -5.07
CA VAL A 155 -1.77 -10.58 -6.39
C VAL A 155 -1.01 -11.44 -7.39
N THR A 156 -1.58 -11.61 -8.59
CA THR A 156 -0.88 -12.17 -9.75
C THR A 156 -1.14 -11.28 -10.96
N SER A 157 -0.11 -11.04 -11.77
CA SER A 157 -0.20 -10.23 -12.98
C SER A 157 0.18 -11.05 -14.22
N ARG A 158 -0.36 -10.66 -15.38
CA ARG A 158 0.02 -11.22 -16.69
C ARG A 158 0.02 -10.11 -17.73
N VAL A 159 1.07 -10.07 -18.53
CA VAL A 159 1.18 -9.12 -19.65
C VAL A 159 0.83 -9.82 -20.95
N LYS A 160 0.15 -9.13 -21.85
CA LYS A 160 -0.14 -9.57 -23.21
C LYS A 160 0.17 -8.46 -24.21
N GLY A 161 0.86 -8.83 -25.28
CA GLY A 161 1.25 -7.95 -26.35
C GLY A 161 2.32 -8.60 -27.22
N LEU A 162 2.46 -8.11 -28.44
CA LEU A 162 3.55 -8.48 -29.35
C LEU A 162 4.29 -7.19 -29.69
N GLY A 163 5.60 -7.21 -29.52
CA GLY A 163 6.48 -6.11 -29.91
C GLY A 163 7.28 -6.46 -31.15
N SER A 164 7.72 -5.44 -31.87
CA SER A 164 8.64 -5.57 -32.99
C SER A 164 9.88 -4.73 -32.73
N ILE A 165 11.06 -5.31 -32.93
CA ILE A 165 12.34 -4.62 -32.82
C ILE A 165 13.14 -4.79 -34.11
N GLN A 166 13.87 -3.75 -34.51
CA GLN A 166 14.84 -3.85 -35.58
C GLN A 166 16.16 -4.40 -35.04
N THR A 167 16.70 -5.40 -35.71
CA THR A 167 18.01 -5.96 -35.41
C THR A 167 19.10 -5.29 -36.24
N ASP A 168 20.36 -5.44 -35.83
CA ASP A 168 21.51 -4.86 -36.52
C ASP A 168 21.64 -5.35 -37.98
N ASP A 169 21.08 -6.52 -38.30
CA ASP A 169 21.03 -7.10 -39.64
C ASP A 169 19.85 -6.57 -40.49
N ASN A 170 19.20 -5.47 -40.08
CA ASN A 170 17.99 -4.90 -40.70
C ASN A 170 16.78 -5.87 -40.78
N HIS A 171 16.77 -6.92 -39.94
CA HIS A 171 15.61 -7.80 -39.80
C HIS A 171 14.72 -7.36 -38.64
N THR A 172 13.40 -7.43 -38.85
CA THR A 172 12.43 -7.24 -37.77
C THR A 172 12.30 -8.53 -36.96
N LEU A 173 12.64 -8.48 -35.67
CA LEU A 173 12.37 -9.54 -34.72
C LEU A 173 11.05 -9.24 -33.99
N VAL A 174 10.15 -10.23 -33.97
CA VAL A 174 8.93 -10.18 -33.15
C VAL A 174 9.25 -10.75 -31.78
N ILE A 175 8.88 -10.02 -30.73
CA ILE A 175 9.08 -10.39 -29.34
C ILE A 175 7.74 -10.55 -28.61
N ASP A 176 7.70 -11.48 -27.67
CA ASP A 176 6.50 -11.79 -26.89
C ASP A 176 6.75 -11.75 -25.36
N GLY A 177 5.75 -12.18 -24.59
CA GLY A 177 5.80 -12.14 -23.13
C GLY A 177 6.95 -12.91 -22.50
N ALA A 178 7.54 -13.88 -23.18
CA ALA A 178 8.73 -14.59 -22.71
C ALA A 178 10.01 -13.77 -22.88
N ASP A 179 10.03 -12.82 -23.83
CA ASP A 179 11.19 -11.99 -24.11
C ASP A 179 11.21 -10.73 -23.23
N TYR A 180 10.08 -10.04 -23.08
CA TYR A 180 10.02 -8.73 -22.43
C TYR A 180 9.64 -8.75 -20.95
N ILE A 181 9.34 -9.91 -20.36
CA ILE A 181 9.07 -10.05 -18.92
C ILE A 181 10.23 -10.77 -18.24
N ALA A 182 10.97 -10.05 -17.40
CA ALA A 182 12.11 -10.58 -16.68
C ALA A 182 12.22 -9.95 -15.28
N PRO A 183 12.26 -10.74 -14.19
CA PRO A 183 11.96 -12.17 -14.15
C PRO A 183 10.48 -12.45 -14.48
N PRO A 184 10.14 -13.68 -14.92
CA PRO A 184 8.78 -14.03 -15.35
C PRO A 184 7.73 -13.98 -14.23
N GLN A 185 8.15 -13.94 -12.97
CA GLN A 185 7.25 -13.84 -11.83
C GLN A 185 7.91 -13.06 -10.67
N GLU A 186 7.23 -12.02 -10.20
CA GLU A 186 7.54 -11.32 -8.96
C GLU A 186 6.28 -11.23 -8.09
N ASN A 187 6.45 -11.30 -6.76
CA ASN A 187 5.34 -11.09 -5.85
C ASN A 187 5.01 -9.59 -5.79
N ASN A 188 3.74 -9.24 -6.00
CA ASN A 188 3.24 -7.88 -5.93
C ASN A 188 3.97 -6.89 -6.87
N ALA A 189 4.65 -7.37 -7.90
CA ALA A 189 5.32 -6.54 -8.87
C ALA A 189 5.36 -7.21 -10.25
N LEU A 190 5.65 -6.43 -11.27
CA LEU A 190 6.09 -6.94 -12.57
C LEU A 190 7.07 -5.97 -13.19
N PHE A 191 8.00 -6.48 -13.97
CA PHE A 191 8.88 -5.68 -14.81
C PHE A 191 8.53 -5.92 -16.28
N LEU A 192 8.27 -4.83 -17.00
CA LEU A 192 8.09 -4.81 -18.45
C LEU A 192 9.30 -4.15 -19.08
N MET A 193 10.11 -4.94 -19.78
CA MET A 193 11.23 -4.43 -20.55
C MET A 193 10.73 -3.59 -21.72
N THR A 194 11.20 -2.35 -21.81
CA THR A 194 10.85 -1.39 -22.87
C THR A 194 12.06 -0.96 -23.68
N ASN A 195 13.27 -1.23 -23.19
CA ASN A 195 14.51 -1.01 -23.92
C ASN A 195 15.62 -1.93 -23.38
N PHE A 196 16.61 -2.26 -24.20
CA PHE A 196 17.70 -3.11 -23.74
C PHE A 196 18.95 -2.98 -24.61
N ILE A 197 20.09 -3.36 -24.03
CA ILE A 197 21.35 -3.60 -24.73
C ILE A 197 21.70 -5.06 -24.59
N ARG A 198 22.04 -5.71 -25.70
CA ARG A 198 22.47 -7.10 -25.75
C ARG A 198 23.94 -7.17 -26.14
N THR A 199 24.73 -7.93 -25.41
CA THR A 199 26.14 -8.19 -25.76
C THR A 199 26.41 -9.68 -25.68
N ASP A 200 26.67 -10.29 -26.83
CA ASP A 200 27.07 -11.69 -26.90
C ASP A 200 28.56 -11.81 -26.57
N GLN A 201 28.84 -12.60 -25.54
CA GLN A 201 30.13 -12.67 -24.88
C GLN A 201 30.67 -14.11 -24.85
N LYS A 202 31.99 -14.22 -24.93
CA LYS A 202 32.75 -15.44 -24.67
C LYS A 202 33.69 -15.22 -23.50
N TYR A 203 33.96 -16.26 -22.74
CA TYR A 203 34.93 -16.18 -21.65
C TYR A 203 36.36 -16.21 -22.21
N THR A 204 37.08 -15.09 -22.16
CA THR A 204 38.42 -14.92 -22.75
C THR A 204 39.12 -13.68 -22.15
N ARG A 205 40.28 -13.31 -22.70
CA ARG A 205 40.94 -12.03 -22.45
C ARG A 205 40.59 -10.98 -23.48
N CYS A 206 40.38 -9.74 -23.03
CA CYS A 206 40.14 -8.57 -23.89
C CYS A 206 40.51 -7.27 -23.17
N GLU A 207 40.46 -6.16 -23.89
CA GLU A 207 40.59 -4.82 -23.32
C GLU A 207 39.35 -4.45 -22.47
N GLU A 208 39.60 -3.73 -21.38
CA GLU A 208 38.56 -3.12 -20.54
C GLU A 208 37.80 -2.00 -21.29
N SER A 209 36.61 -1.63 -20.79
CA SER A 209 35.73 -0.65 -21.44
C SER A 209 36.48 0.63 -21.86
N PRO A 210 36.44 1.02 -23.14
CA PRO A 210 37.12 2.22 -23.62
C PRO A 210 36.47 3.51 -23.13
N PHE A 211 35.23 3.42 -22.64
CA PHE A 211 34.36 4.55 -22.30
C PHE A 211 34.48 4.99 -20.84
N ASP A 212 35.10 4.17 -19.98
CA ASP A 212 35.42 4.54 -18.62
C ASP A 212 36.84 5.10 -18.56
N GLN A 213 36.99 6.40 -18.28
CA GLN A 213 38.31 7.03 -18.20
C GLN A 213 39.20 6.42 -17.12
N LYS A 214 38.64 5.77 -16.09
CA LYS A 214 39.42 5.16 -15.00
C LYS A 214 40.11 3.86 -15.41
N THR A 215 39.70 3.26 -16.52
CA THR A 215 40.28 2.03 -17.08
C THR A 215 41.45 2.32 -18.02
N ALA A 216 41.64 3.59 -18.37
CA ALA A 216 42.79 4.07 -19.12
C ALA A 216 44.08 3.84 -18.33
N CYS A 217 45.07 3.23 -18.97
CA CYS A 217 46.36 2.90 -18.36
C CYS A 217 47.52 3.53 -19.16
N PRO A 218 48.53 4.09 -18.46
CA PRO A 218 49.76 4.53 -19.10
C PRO A 218 50.75 3.39 -19.34
N ASP A 219 50.69 2.33 -18.53
CA ASP A 219 51.62 1.20 -18.54
C ASP A 219 51.03 -0.04 -17.84
N ASN A 220 51.79 -1.13 -17.84
CA ASN A 220 51.43 -2.39 -17.16
C ASN A 220 51.40 -2.26 -15.62
N ALA A 221 52.25 -1.41 -15.03
CA ALA A 221 52.35 -1.26 -13.57
C ALA A 221 51.05 -0.71 -12.97
N TYR A 222 50.38 0.21 -13.68
CA TYR A 222 49.06 0.70 -13.33
C TYR A 222 48.04 -0.44 -13.23
N CYS A 223 48.01 -1.35 -14.20
CA CYS A 223 47.05 -2.47 -14.23
C CYS A 223 47.37 -3.56 -13.19
N GLN A 224 48.60 -3.63 -12.67
CA GLN A 224 49.00 -4.59 -11.64
C GLN A 224 48.70 -4.10 -10.22
N THR A 225 48.90 -2.81 -9.98
CA THR A 225 48.81 -2.21 -8.64
C THR A 225 47.41 -1.70 -8.30
N LYS A 226 46.65 -1.28 -9.31
CA LYS A 226 45.34 -0.66 -9.08
C LYS A 226 44.24 -1.72 -8.95
N ASN A 227 43.56 -1.72 -7.81
CA ASN A 227 42.37 -2.52 -7.60
C ASN A 227 41.11 -1.73 -8.02
N TYR A 228 40.65 -1.93 -9.25
CA TYR A 228 39.44 -1.29 -9.74
C TYR A 228 38.18 -2.11 -9.42
N ARG A 229 37.45 -1.69 -8.36
CA ARG A 229 36.25 -2.42 -7.88
C ARG A 229 35.09 -2.50 -8.87
N ARG A 230 35.04 -1.63 -9.88
CA ARG A 230 34.01 -1.62 -10.93
C ARG A 230 34.52 -2.18 -12.27
N ALA A 231 35.64 -2.92 -12.24
CA ALA A 231 36.15 -3.60 -13.43
C ALA A 231 35.15 -4.65 -13.94
N ASN A 232 35.11 -4.85 -15.25
CA ASN A 232 34.20 -5.84 -15.87
C ASN A 232 34.76 -7.27 -15.81
N GLY A 233 36.01 -7.42 -15.41
CA GLY A 233 36.68 -8.71 -15.21
C GLY A 233 37.95 -8.57 -14.38
N LYS A 234 38.69 -9.68 -14.24
CA LYS A 234 39.94 -9.69 -13.47
C LYS A 234 41.06 -9.15 -14.34
N TRP A 235 41.69 -8.04 -13.93
CA TRP A 235 42.83 -7.49 -14.67
C TRP A 235 44.03 -8.45 -14.65
N THR A 236 44.65 -8.64 -15.80
CA THR A 236 45.83 -9.52 -15.96
C THR A 236 47.14 -8.81 -15.60
N GLY A 237 47.10 -7.48 -15.43
CA GLY A 237 48.27 -6.65 -15.21
C GLY A 237 48.96 -6.16 -16.50
N ARG A 238 48.34 -6.38 -17.68
CA ARG A 238 48.81 -5.84 -18.97
C ARG A 238 47.99 -4.63 -19.39
N CYS A 239 48.65 -3.64 -20.00
CA CYS A 239 48.05 -2.47 -20.62
C CYS A 239 48.15 -2.60 -22.15
N LEU A 240 46.99 -2.58 -22.82
CA LEU A 240 46.86 -2.74 -24.27
C LEU A 240 46.75 -1.36 -24.94
N PHE A 241 47.61 -1.06 -25.91
CA PHE A 241 47.54 0.17 -26.68
C PHE A 241 46.90 -0.09 -28.04
N ARG A 242 45.88 0.69 -28.41
CA ARG A 242 45.31 0.66 -29.76
C ARG A 242 46.19 1.51 -30.68
N ASN A 243 46.71 0.88 -31.74
CA ASN A 243 47.39 1.57 -32.83
C ASN A 243 46.33 2.21 -33.74
N ASP A 244 45.74 3.33 -33.32
CA ASP A 244 44.76 4.05 -34.13
C ASP A 244 45.46 5.13 -34.97
N SER A 245 45.65 4.84 -36.25
CA SER A 245 46.21 5.75 -37.26
C SER A 245 45.32 6.98 -37.52
N SER A 246 44.09 6.99 -37.00
CA SER A 246 43.04 8.00 -37.24
C SER A 246 42.80 8.96 -36.06
N ALA A 247 43.48 8.77 -34.92
CA ALA A 247 43.30 9.63 -33.76
C ALA A 247 44.11 10.93 -33.92
N ASN A 248 43.39 12.05 -34.08
CA ASN A 248 43.96 13.40 -34.01
C ASN A 248 44.82 13.55 -32.74
N ARG A 249 46.08 13.97 -32.92
CA ARG A 249 47.20 13.99 -31.95
C ARG A 249 47.04 14.97 -30.77
N SER A 250 45.84 15.17 -30.23
CA SER A 250 45.60 16.11 -29.12
C SER A 250 45.18 15.44 -27.81
N ARG A 251 45.01 14.11 -27.78
CA ARG A 251 44.99 13.30 -26.54
C ARG A 251 45.68 11.97 -26.85
N SER A 252 46.87 11.74 -26.29
CA SER A 252 47.60 10.46 -26.43
C SER A 252 46.64 9.28 -26.14
N PRO A 253 46.66 8.20 -26.93
CA PRO A 253 45.80 7.06 -26.66
C PRO A 253 46.38 6.35 -25.42
N LEU A 254 45.89 6.74 -24.24
CA LEU A 254 46.10 5.92 -23.05
C LEU A 254 45.61 4.52 -23.38
N GLY A 255 46.40 3.50 -23.06
CA GLY A 255 46.02 2.11 -23.26
C GLY A 255 44.81 1.73 -22.41
N ARG A 256 44.36 0.48 -22.50
CA ARG A 256 43.32 -0.09 -21.64
C ARG A 256 43.84 -1.35 -20.96
N CYS A 257 43.55 -1.51 -19.68
CA CYS A 257 43.97 -2.71 -18.96
C CYS A 257 43.30 -3.93 -19.61
N GLU A 258 44.08 -5.00 -19.80
CA GLU A 258 43.56 -6.28 -20.21
C GLU A 258 42.88 -6.96 -19.03
N LEU A 259 41.68 -7.47 -19.26
CA LEU A 259 40.94 -8.29 -18.31
C LEU A 259 40.79 -9.72 -18.82
N GLU A 260 40.63 -10.64 -17.88
CA GLU A 260 40.16 -12.00 -18.08
C GLU A 260 38.74 -12.12 -17.53
N GLY A 261 37.80 -12.47 -18.39
CA GLY A 261 36.38 -12.46 -18.06
C GLY A 261 35.49 -12.63 -19.29
N TRP A 262 34.31 -12.04 -19.24
CA TRP A 262 33.35 -12.09 -20.35
C TRP A 262 33.60 -10.95 -21.33
N CYS A 263 33.94 -11.31 -22.57
CA CYS A 263 34.34 -10.38 -23.62
C CYS A 263 33.48 -10.56 -24.88
N PRO A 264 33.23 -9.49 -25.65
CA PRO A 264 33.63 -8.10 -25.39
C PRO A 264 32.89 -7.50 -24.19
N VAL A 265 33.48 -6.48 -23.56
CA VAL A 265 32.80 -5.73 -22.49
C VAL A 265 31.57 -5.02 -23.06
N GLU A 266 30.52 -4.92 -22.25
CA GLU A 266 29.28 -4.22 -22.58
C GLU A 266 29.55 -2.77 -23.04
N ASN A 267 28.90 -2.36 -24.13
CA ASN A 267 28.95 -0.99 -24.63
C ASN A 267 27.65 -0.25 -24.30
N ASP A 268 27.71 0.57 -23.26
CA ASP A 268 26.56 1.34 -22.73
C ASP A 268 26.48 2.79 -23.26
N VAL A 269 27.30 3.17 -24.25
CA VAL A 269 27.36 4.58 -24.71
C VAL A 269 26.12 4.98 -25.48
N TYR A 270 25.66 4.09 -26.35
CA TYR A 270 24.53 4.35 -27.24
C TYR A 270 23.39 3.44 -26.84
N LEU A 271 22.40 4.04 -26.20
CA LEU A 271 21.18 3.34 -25.84
C LEU A 271 20.20 3.41 -27.03
N PRO A 272 19.66 2.28 -27.51
CA PRO A 272 18.77 2.27 -28.66
C PRO A 272 17.42 2.94 -28.34
N GLU A 273 16.61 3.11 -29.39
CA GLU A 273 15.24 3.59 -29.24
C GLU A 273 14.35 2.53 -28.57
N PRO A 274 13.43 2.94 -27.68
CA PRO A 274 12.60 2.02 -26.94
C PRO A 274 11.53 1.34 -27.82
N ILE A 275 11.06 0.19 -27.35
CA ILE A 275 10.02 -0.65 -27.95
C ILE A 275 8.66 0.08 -27.81
N ARG A 276 8.29 0.89 -28.80
CA ARG A 276 7.06 1.70 -28.75
C ARG A 276 5.78 0.87 -28.71
N ASP A 277 5.81 -0.36 -29.23
CA ASP A 277 4.69 -1.31 -29.18
C ASP A 277 4.26 -1.62 -27.74
N ALA A 278 5.16 -1.45 -26.76
CA ALA A 278 4.86 -1.65 -25.35
C ALA A 278 3.68 -0.80 -24.87
N LEU A 279 3.43 0.37 -25.47
CA LEU A 279 2.28 1.23 -25.17
C LEU A 279 0.92 0.55 -25.45
N ASN A 280 0.90 -0.44 -26.33
CA ASN A 280 -0.29 -1.19 -26.70
C ASN A 280 -0.46 -2.47 -25.88
N PHE A 281 0.50 -2.81 -25.03
CA PHE A 281 0.42 -4.01 -24.21
C PHE A 281 -0.63 -3.84 -23.12
N THR A 282 -1.23 -4.95 -22.71
CA THR A 282 -2.19 -4.98 -21.62
C THR A 282 -1.66 -5.79 -20.45
N ILE A 283 -1.86 -5.27 -19.25
CA ILE A 283 -1.51 -5.87 -17.97
C ILE A 283 -2.80 -6.29 -17.30
N TYR A 284 -3.02 -7.58 -17.15
CA TYR A 284 -4.14 -8.13 -16.39
C TYR A 284 -3.70 -8.43 -14.96
N VAL A 285 -4.36 -7.81 -13.97
CA VAL A 285 -4.06 -8.00 -12.55
C VAL A 285 -5.21 -8.77 -11.89
N LYS A 286 -4.90 -9.94 -11.34
CA LYS A 286 -5.81 -10.65 -10.43
C LYS A 286 -5.41 -10.34 -9.01
N ASN A 287 -6.37 -9.90 -8.22
CA ASN A 287 -6.22 -9.68 -6.79
C ASN A 287 -7.33 -10.41 -6.03
N PHE A 288 -6.92 -11.16 -5.01
CA PHE A 288 -7.79 -11.77 -4.02
C PHE A 288 -7.50 -11.12 -2.68
N ILE A 289 -8.55 -10.81 -1.93
CA ILE A 289 -8.43 -10.30 -0.58
C ILE A 289 -9.30 -11.09 0.39
N GLU A 290 -8.90 -11.10 1.64
CA GLU A 290 -9.69 -11.59 2.76
C GLU A 290 -9.69 -10.53 3.87
N PHE A 291 -10.87 -10.26 4.43
CA PHE A 291 -11.06 -9.55 5.70
C PHE A 291 -11.14 -10.61 6.81
N PRO A 292 -10.03 -10.96 7.49
CA PRO A 292 -9.99 -12.13 8.37
C PRO A 292 -10.93 -12.00 9.57
N ARG A 293 -11.12 -10.77 10.08
CA ARG A 293 -12.01 -10.51 11.20
C ARG A 293 -13.46 -10.85 10.86
N PHE A 294 -13.86 -10.58 9.63
CA PHE A 294 -15.23 -10.78 9.15
C PHE A 294 -15.40 -12.05 8.32
N LYS A 295 -14.30 -12.77 8.03
CA LYS A 295 -14.26 -13.98 7.19
C LYS A 295 -14.87 -13.77 5.80
N VAL A 296 -14.66 -12.57 5.24
CA VAL A 296 -15.17 -12.20 3.90
C VAL A 296 -14.03 -12.23 2.91
N ILE A 297 -14.21 -12.99 1.82
CA ILE A 297 -13.24 -13.09 0.72
C ILE A 297 -13.80 -12.38 -0.51
N ARG A 298 -12.96 -11.59 -1.18
CA ARG A 298 -13.31 -10.87 -2.42
C ARG A 298 -12.22 -11.00 -3.47
N LYS A 299 -12.60 -10.67 -4.71
CA LYS A 299 -11.71 -10.68 -5.88
C LYS A 299 -12.03 -9.49 -6.79
N ASN A 300 -11.02 -8.95 -7.45
CA ASN A 300 -11.13 -7.73 -8.23
C ASN A 300 -11.69 -7.91 -9.66
N PHE A 301 -12.06 -9.14 -10.04
CA PHE A 301 -12.53 -9.48 -11.39
C PHE A 301 -13.92 -10.09 -11.37
N GLN A 302 -14.74 -9.69 -12.35
CA GLN A 302 -16.11 -10.18 -12.51
C GLN A 302 -16.13 -11.62 -13.03
N LEU A 303 -17.26 -12.32 -12.82
CA LEU A 303 -17.46 -13.68 -13.32
C LEU A 303 -17.77 -13.73 -14.83
N ASP A 304 -18.16 -12.61 -15.45
CA ASP A 304 -18.43 -12.55 -16.88
C ASP A 304 -17.14 -12.59 -17.71
N ALA A 305 -16.91 -13.75 -18.32
CA ALA A 305 -15.76 -13.98 -19.18
C ALA A 305 -15.79 -13.13 -20.46
N ASN A 306 -16.96 -12.71 -20.95
CA ASN A 306 -17.07 -11.91 -22.16
C ASN A 306 -16.64 -10.47 -21.90
N TYR A 307 -17.13 -9.86 -20.80
CA TYR A 307 -16.67 -8.54 -20.36
C TYR A 307 -15.16 -8.50 -20.13
N LEU A 308 -14.60 -9.49 -19.42
CA LEU A 308 -13.16 -9.53 -19.13
C LEU A 308 -12.27 -9.68 -20.38
N ARG A 309 -12.81 -10.19 -21.49
CA ARG A 309 -12.04 -10.35 -22.75
C ARG A 309 -11.90 -9.03 -23.51
N SER A 310 -12.83 -8.10 -23.34
CA SER A 310 -12.90 -6.86 -24.12
C SER A 310 -12.70 -5.60 -23.30
N CYS A 311 -12.85 -5.66 -21.97
CA CYS A 311 -12.71 -4.47 -21.13
C CYS A 311 -11.26 -3.97 -21.09
N ASN A 312 -11.11 -2.65 -21.04
CA ASN A 312 -9.90 -1.98 -20.62
C ASN A 312 -10.28 -0.99 -19.52
N TYR A 313 -9.42 -0.84 -18.52
CA TYR A 313 -9.64 0.10 -17.45
C TYR A 313 -9.77 1.53 -17.98
N ASP A 314 -10.80 2.21 -17.50
CA ASP A 314 -11.05 3.63 -17.74
C ASP A 314 -11.69 4.22 -16.48
N SER A 315 -11.22 5.39 -16.06
CA SER A 315 -11.60 6.02 -14.79
C SER A 315 -13.06 6.49 -14.76
N VAL A 316 -13.76 6.48 -15.91
CA VAL A 316 -15.16 6.91 -16.03
C VAL A 316 -16.08 5.73 -16.34
N THR A 317 -15.79 5.01 -17.42
CA THR A 317 -16.67 4.00 -18.03
C THR A 317 -16.41 2.57 -17.53
N HIS A 318 -15.16 2.23 -17.22
CA HIS A 318 -14.74 0.85 -16.90
C HIS A 318 -13.88 0.80 -15.62
N LYS A 319 -14.35 1.48 -14.56
CA LYS A 319 -13.60 1.69 -13.31
C LYS A 319 -13.15 0.42 -12.60
N THR A 320 -13.88 -0.68 -12.77
CA THR A 320 -13.61 -1.96 -12.11
C THR A 320 -12.86 -2.96 -13.00
N CYS A 321 -12.59 -2.61 -14.27
CA CYS A 321 -11.90 -3.51 -15.17
C CYS A 321 -10.44 -3.71 -14.71
N PRO A 322 -9.99 -4.96 -14.51
CA PRO A 322 -8.64 -5.28 -14.03
C PRO A 322 -7.57 -5.38 -15.14
N VAL A 323 -7.89 -4.93 -16.36
CA VAL A 323 -7.02 -5.00 -17.54
C VAL A 323 -6.57 -3.59 -17.89
N PHE A 324 -5.27 -3.33 -17.77
CA PHE A 324 -4.70 -2.00 -17.92
C PHE A 324 -3.83 -1.93 -19.17
N ARG A 325 -4.13 -1.01 -20.10
CA ARG A 325 -3.24 -0.73 -21.22
C ARG A 325 -2.07 0.15 -20.75
N VAL A 326 -0.85 -0.21 -21.13
CA VAL A 326 0.37 0.49 -20.69
C VAL A 326 0.35 1.97 -21.10
N GLY A 327 -0.05 2.30 -22.32
CA GLY A 327 -0.15 3.69 -22.78
C GLY A 327 -1.11 4.51 -21.90
N THR A 328 -2.29 3.98 -21.62
CA THR A 328 -3.27 4.63 -20.73
C THR A 328 -2.72 4.84 -19.32
N LEU A 329 -1.95 3.88 -18.79
CA LEU A 329 -1.28 4.06 -17.50
C LEU A 329 -0.26 5.20 -17.52
N LEU A 330 0.54 5.30 -18.60
CA LEU A 330 1.51 6.38 -18.75
C LEU A 330 0.84 7.74 -18.85
N ASP A 331 -0.25 7.85 -19.62
CA ASP A 331 -1.03 9.08 -19.75
C ASP A 331 -1.61 9.57 -18.41
N ILE A 332 -1.96 8.63 -17.51
CA ILE A 332 -2.46 8.97 -16.17
C ILE A 332 -1.33 9.49 -15.26
N VAL A 333 -0.14 8.87 -15.29
CA VAL A 333 0.92 9.18 -14.33
C VAL A 333 1.87 10.29 -14.79
N GLU A 334 1.92 10.58 -16.08
CA GLU A 334 2.79 11.60 -16.67
C GLU A 334 2.17 12.19 -17.93
N SER A 335 1.83 13.48 -17.90
CA SER A 335 1.18 14.17 -19.02
C SER A 335 2.19 14.67 -20.06
N ASN A 336 3.48 14.75 -19.73
CA ASN A 336 4.51 15.22 -20.66
C ASN A 336 5.01 14.08 -21.58
N PRO A 337 4.80 14.15 -22.90
CA PRO A 337 5.24 13.09 -23.84
C PRO A 337 6.76 12.85 -23.86
N THR A 338 7.56 13.90 -23.59
CA THR A 338 9.02 13.77 -23.51
C THR A 338 9.44 12.95 -22.31
N GLU A 339 8.77 13.15 -21.16
CA GLU A 339 9.01 12.35 -19.97
C GLU A 339 8.57 10.90 -20.18
N GLN A 340 7.41 10.67 -20.79
CA GLN A 340 6.97 9.32 -21.16
C GLN A 340 7.99 8.59 -22.05
N HIS A 341 8.59 9.30 -23.02
CA HIS A 341 9.66 8.74 -23.83
C HIS A 341 10.88 8.34 -22.99
N TYR A 342 11.31 9.17 -22.04
CA TYR A 342 12.40 8.82 -21.12
C TYR A 342 12.04 7.66 -20.19
N MET A 343 10.79 7.56 -19.73
CA MET A 343 10.31 6.41 -18.94
C MET A 343 10.43 5.10 -19.72
N LEU A 344 10.12 5.10 -21.03
CA LEU A 344 10.32 3.92 -21.89
C LEU A 344 11.81 3.66 -22.19
N LYS A 345 12.61 4.73 -22.35
CA LYS A 345 14.01 4.62 -22.75
C LYS A 345 14.92 4.19 -21.60
N LEU A 346 14.74 4.77 -20.41
CA LEU A 346 15.58 4.59 -19.22
C LEU A 346 14.89 3.77 -18.11
N GLY A 347 13.60 3.50 -18.24
CA GLY A 347 12.78 2.84 -17.24
C GLY A 347 12.13 3.81 -16.24
N ALA A 348 11.16 3.31 -15.48
CA ALA A 348 10.45 4.05 -14.44
C ALA A 348 9.81 3.10 -13.44
N VAL A 349 9.42 3.61 -12.28
CA VAL A 349 8.73 2.82 -11.24
C VAL A 349 7.32 3.38 -11.04
N ILE A 350 6.31 2.57 -11.35
CA ILE A 350 4.90 2.95 -11.30
C ILE A 350 4.21 2.13 -10.21
N ARG A 351 3.50 2.79 -9.32
CA ARG A 351 2.62 2.15 -8.34
C ARG A 351 1.24 1.97 -8.94
N VAL A 352 0.72 0.75 -8.87
CA VAL A 352 -0.69 0.39 -9.09
C VAL A 352 -1.29 0.10 -7.72
N LYS A 353 -2.09 1.01 -7.21
CA LYS A 353 -2.74 0.87 -5.90
C LYS A 353 -4.16 0.35 -6.08
N ILE A 354 -4.52 -0.66 -5.29
CA ILE A 354 -5.85 -1.27 -5.24
C ILE A 354 -6.40 -1.04 -3.83
N ASP A 355 -7.37 -0.15 -3.69
CA ASP A 355 -8.05 0.14 -2.44
C ASP A 355 -9.34 -0.67 -2.32
N TRP A 356 -9.54 -1.32 -1.19
CA TRP A 356 -10.76 -2.04 -0.83
C TRP A 356 -11.42 -1.35 0.38
N ASN A 357 -12.26 -0.36 0.10
CA ASN A 357 -13.04 0.35 1.11
C ASN A 357 -14.46 -0.21 1.17
N CYS A 358 -14.64 -1.30 1.92
CA CYS A 358 -15.89 -2.03 1.96
C CYS A 358 -16.65 -1.79 3.24
N ASN A 359 -17.87 -1.26 3.12
CA ASN A 359 -18.85 -1.31 4.20
C ASN A 359 -19.58 -2.65 4.16
N LEU A 360 -19.24 -3.56 5.07
CA LEU A 360 -19.80 -4.91 5.13
C LEU A 360 -21.22 -4.97 5.75
N ASP A 361 -21.75 -3.85 6.24
CA ASP A 361 -23.17 -3.74 6.60
C ASP A 361 -24.06 -3.65 5.35
N LYS A 362 -23.49 -3.31 4.19
CA LYS A 362 -24.16 -3.27 2.89
C LYS A 362 -23.95 -4.58 2.13
N SER A 363 -24.70 -4.76 1.03
CA SER A 363 -24.45 -5.87 0.10
C SER A 363 -22.97 -5.90 -0.33
N LEU A 364 -22.42 -7.11 -0.39
CA LEU A 364 -21.06 -7.37 -0.86
C LEU A 364 -20.85 -6.94 -2.32
N ASP A 365 -21.91 -6.74 -3.09
CA ASP A 365 -21.81 -6.24 -4.48
C ASP A 365 -21.26 -4.82 -4.56
N PHE A 366 -21.39 -4.02 -3.49
CA PHE A 366 -20.80 -2.68 -3.40
C PHE A 366 -19.34 -2.70 -2.93
N CYS A 367 -18.85 -3.85 -2.45
CA CYS A 367 -17.44 -4.04 -2.10
C CYS A 367 -16.65 -4.33 -3.38
N LEU A 368 -16.23 -3.25 -4.03
CA LEU A 368 -15.51 -3.24 -5.30
C LEU A 368 -14.14 -2.56 -5.12
N PRO A 369 -13.13 -2.95 -5.91
CA PRO A 369 -11.80 -2.35 -5.86
C PRO A 369 -11.81 -0.95 -6.49
N GLU A 370 -11.01 -0.05 -5.93
CA GLU A 370 -10.68 1.24 -6.52
C GLU A 370 -9.20 1.27 -6.93
N TYR A 371 -8.92 1.68 -8.17
CA TYR A 371 -7.57 1.72 -8.71
C TYR A 371 -7.02 3.15 -8.75
N SER A 372 -5.77 3.33 -8.32
CA SER A 372 -5.03 4.58 -8.50
C SER A 372 -3.59 4.32 -8.91
N PHE A 373 -3.01 5.25 -9.64
CA PHE A 373 -1.70 5.10 -10.27
C PHE A 373 -0.78 6.26 -9.89
N THR A 374 0.50 5.98 -9.66
CA THR A 374 1.46 7.01 -9.29
C THR A 374 2.86 6.66 -9.80
N ARG A 375 3.59 7.62 -10.36
CA ARG A 375 5.02 7.47 -10.65
C ARG A 375 5.84 7.71 -9.39
N LEU A 376 6.61 6.72 -8.94
CA LEU A 376 7.35 6.77 -7.68
C LEU A 376 8.76 7.36 -7.83
N ASP A 377 9.40 7.15 -8.97
CA ASP A 377 10.76 7.65 -9.28
C ASP A 377 10.80 9.13 -9.66
N ALA A 378 9.64 9.81 -9.76
CA ALA A 378 9.56 11.21 -10.17
C ALA A 378 10.22 12.19 -9.19
N ALA A 379 10.32 11.82 -7.91
CA ALA A 379 10.94 12.65 -6.87
C ALA A 379 12.48 12.68 -6.98
N ASP A 380 13.09 11.72 -7.66
CA ASP A 380 14.55 11.58 -7.79
C ASP A 380 15.14 12.37 -8.97
N LYS A 381 14.36 13.29 -9.58
CA LYS A 381 14.82 14.11 -10.72
C LYS A 381 16.04 14.98 -10.40
N GLU A 382 16.33 15.25 -9.12
CA GLU A 382 17.45 16.10 -8.70
C GLU A 382 18.76 15.33 -8.39
N GLN A 383 18.75 13.98 -8.33
CA GLN A 383 19.94 13.19 -7.99
C GLN A 383 20.50 12.43 -9.19
N SER A 384 21.65 12.91 -9.69
CA SER A 384 22.32 12.46 -10.93
C SER A 384 22.79 10.98 -11.00
N PHE A 385 22.59 10.17 -9.97
CA PHE A 385 23.29 8.88 -9.84
C PHE A 385 22.52 7.65 -10.34
N ALA A 386 21.19 7.74 -10.52
CA ALA A 386 20.40 6.62 -11.05
C ALA A 386 19.02 7.07 -11.57
N HIS A 387 18.96 7.66 -12.76
CA HIS A 387 17.68 7.91 -13.42
C HIS A 387 17.11 6.61 -14.03
N GLY A 388 15.82 6.38 -13.78
CA GLY A 388 15.05 5.27 -14.34
C GLY A 388 15.20 3.94 -13.60
N PHE A 389 14.91 2.83 -14.28
CA PHE A 389 14.98 1.49 -13.70
C PHE A 389 15.60 0.50 -14.69
N ASN A 390 16.75 -0.07 -14.31
CA ASN A 390 17.48 -1.04 -15.12
C ASN A 390 18.18 -2.09 -14.28
N PHE A 391 18.44 -3.25 -14.89
CA PHE A 391 19.25 -4.32 -14.31
C PHE A 391 19.88 -5.16 -15.42
N ARG A 392 20.81 -6.05 -15.03
CA ARG A 392 21.48 -6.98 -15.95
C ARG A 392 21.12 -8.41 -15.62
N PHE A 393 20.91 -9.22 -16.65
CA PHE A 393 20.81 -10.68 -16.55
C PHE A 393 21.57 -11.33 -17.70
N ALA A 394 21.85 -12.62 -17.60
CA ALA A 394 22.58 -13.32 -18.64
C ALA A 394 22.04 -14.72 -18.89
N SER A 395 22.04 -15.11 -20.17
CA SER A 395 21.75 -16.47 -20.62
C SER A 395 23.07 -17.14 -20.99
N HIS A 396 23.37 -18.30 -20.40
CA HIS A 396 24.64 -19.01 -20.60
C HIS A 396 24.47 -20.21 -21.53
N TRP A 397 25.43 -20.44 -22.42
CA TRP A 397 25.50 -21.65 -23.25
C TRP A 397 26.95 -22.08 -23.51
N LYS A 398 27.13 -23.28 -24.06
CA LYS A 398 28.43 -23.82 -24.44
C LYS A 398 28.44 -24.21 -25.90
N HIS A 399 29.54 -23.93 -26.59
CA HIS A 399 29.78 -24.38 -27.96
C HIS A 399 31.24 -24.82 -28.11
N GLN A 400 31.48 -26.02 -28.65
CA GLN A 400 32.83 -26.59 -28.82
C GLN A 400 33.71 -26.48 -27.55
N ASN A 401 33.15 -26.86 -26.39
CA ASN A 401 33.80 -26.78 -25.07
C ASN A 401 34.24 -25.37 -24.60
N ARG A 402 33.76 -24.31 -25.26
CA ARG A 402 33.92 -22.92 -24.83
C ARG A 402 32.63 -22.40 -24.22
N SER A 403 32.77 -21.58 -23.17
CA SER A 403 31.66 -20.95 -22.47
C SER A 403 31.30 -19.61 -23.11
N TYR A 404 30.02 -19.44 -23.39
CA TYR A 404 29.42 -18.22 -23.95
C TYR A 404 28.29 -17.74 -23.05
N ARG A 405 27.96 -16.46 -23.16
CA ARG A 405 26.75 -15.90 -22.60
C ARG A 405 26.25 -14.72 -23.43
N THR A 406 24.98 -14.44 -23.32
CA THR A 406 24.35 -13.21 -23.80
C THR A 406 24.11 -12.41 -22.54
N LEU A 407 24.79 -11.29 -22.40
CA LEU A 407 24.49 -10.31 -21.37
C LEU A 407 23.39 -9.39 -21.90
N THR A 408 22.32 -9.23 -21.13
CA THR A 408 21.25 -8.29 -21.42
C THR A 408 21.19 -7.27 -20.30
N LYS A 409 21.35 -6.00 -20.63
CA LYS A 409 21.03 -4.88 -19.76
C LYS A 409 19.64 -4.37 -20.14
N ALA A 410 18.66 -4.66 -19.29
CA ALA A 410 17.27 -4.32 -19.51
C ALA A 410 16.89 -3.02 -18.80
N TYR A 411 16.15 -2.19 -19.50
CA TYR A 411 15.50 -0.97 -19.01
C TYR A 411 14.00 -1.14 -19.20
N GLY A 412 13.22 -0.64 -18.26
CA GLY A 412 11.79 -0.92 -18.31
C GLY A 412 10.95 -0.29 -17.24
N LEU A 413 9.65 -0.50 -17.40
CA LEU A 413 8.64 -0.07 -16.45
C LEU A 413 8.48 -1.14 -15.39
N ARG A 414 8.78 -0.80 -14.13
CA ARG A 414 8.47 -1.64 -12.98
C ARG A 414 7.14 -1.22 -12.38
N PHE A 415 6.15 -2.10 -12.41
CA PHE A 415 4.87 -1.87 -11.76
C PHE A 415 4.88 -2.52 -10.38
N ILE A 416 4.70 -1.74 -9.33
CA ILE A 416 4.54 -2.20 -7.95
C ILE A 416 3.05 -2.19 -7.62
N ILE A 417 2.50 -3.34 -7.27
CA ILE A 417 1.08 -3.50 -6.98
C ILE A 417 0.89 -3.49 -5.46
N SER A 418 0.28 -2.43 -4.94
CA SER A 418 -0.02 -2.29 -3.51
C SER A 418 -1.51 -2.45 -3.25
N VAL A 419 -1.89 -3.24 -2.25
CA VAL A 419 -3.30 -3.50 -1.92
C VAL A 419 -3.55 -3.02 -0.50
N ASN A 420 -4.55 -2.15 -0.35
CA ASN A 420 -4.82 -1.45 0.91
C ASN A 420 -6.30 -1.57 1.28
N ASN A 421 -6.57 -1.51 2.59
CA ASN A 421 -7.86 -1.17 3.17
C ASN A 421 -7.79 0.26 3.72
N LEU A 422 -8.78 1.09 3.41
CA LEU A 422 -8.96 2.38 4.08
C LEU A 422 -9.78 2.14 5.35
N VAL A 423 -9.22 2.60 6.49
CA VAL A 423 -9.81 2.56 7.84
C VAL A 423 -10.92 3.59 7.96
#